data_AF-A0A8H5XV35-F1
#
_entry.id   AF-A0A8H5XV35-F1
#
_cell.length_a   1.000
_cell.length_b   1.000
_cell.length_c   1.000
_cell.angle_alpha   90.00
_cell.angle_beta   90.00
_cell.angle_gamma   90.00
#
_symmetry.space_group_name_H-M   'P 1'
#
loop_
_entity.id
_entity.type
_entity.pdbx_description
1 polymer ?
#
loop_
_entity_poly.entity_id
_entity_poly.type
_entity_poly.pdbx_seq_one_letter_code
_entity_poly.pdbx_strand_id
1 'polypeptide(L)'
;MPISVSPSFIHYLFSAAGVAALISLLARYLSQSRPHKHPVPAFLKDTTSTARALPASWYRSQEIYELERRAIFAKKWILTTHKLRFTEPGSWVKFEQAGFQFFLVKNKQGQINGFHNICRHRAFPIMTEDKGKSSILSCKYHGWSYGLNGQLAKAPGYDDMKGFDKTKNGLLPVHVHIDAKGFIWVNLDSSKTPEDFSTEFKNIDQMARHEGFNFEDYHFDHTWGMSGDYNWKTLADNYNECYHCKTAHPDAAGIADLSAYRVDTKGGNIEKH
;
A
#
# COMPACT_ATOMS: atom_id res chain seq x y z
N MET A 1 13.80 18.93 5.00
CA MET A 1 13.19 18.87 3.65
C MET A 1 11.89 18.10 3.79
N PRO A 2 10.77 18.57 3.22
CA PRO A 2 9.49 17.89 3.39
C PRO A 2 9.57 16.53 2.70
N ILE A 3 9.35 15.47 3.48
CA ILE A 3 9.27 14.10 2.98
C ILE A 3 7.84 13.92 2.49
N SER A 4 7.64 14.11 1.19
CA SER A 4 6.37 13.81 0.53
C SER A 4 6.16 12.29 0.58
N VAL A 5 5.20 11.85 1.39
CA VAL A 5 4.65 10.49 1.28
C VAL A 5 3.49 10.56 0.29
N SER A 6 3.56 9.73 -0.75
CA SER A 6 2.55 9.63 -1.80
C SER A 6 1.14 9.42 -1.22
N PRO A 7 0.07 9.93 -1.86
CA PRO A 7 -1.27 10.04 -1.30
C PRO A 7 -2.03 8.70 -1.19
N SER A 8 -1.38 7.54 -1.25
CA SER A 8 -2.09 6.24 -1.38
C SER A 8 -2.46 5.56 -0.05
N PHE A 9 -2.36 6.23 1.09
CA PHE A 9 -2.71 5.66 2.38
C PHE A 9 -3.63 6.60 3.15
N ILE A 10 -4.82 6.08 3.49
CA ILE A 10 -5.83 6.60 4.43
C ILE A 10 -7.00 7.36 3.76
N HIS A 11 -8.11 6.66 3.50
CA HIS A 11 -9.36 6.84 4.25
C HIS A 11 -10.50 5.94 3.72
N TYR A 12 -10.93 5.00 4.55
CA TYR A 12 -12.36 4.83 4.80
C TYR A 12 -12.77 5.93 5.78
N LEU A 13 -13.99 6.45 5.62
CA LEU A 13 -14.64 7.56 6.34
C LEU A 13 -14.47 8.92 5.66
N PHE A 14 -15.38 9.26 4.75
CA PHE A 14 -16.32 10.39 4.92
C PHE A 14 -17.30 10.44 3.73
N SER A 15 -18.35 9.62 3.80
CA SER A 15 -19.68 9.89 3.20
C SER A 15 -20.65 8.80 3.67
N ALA A 16 -20.92 8.76 4.98
CA ALA A 16 -21.79 7.77 5.60
C ALA A 16 -23.04 8.39 6.24
N ALA A 17 -23.41 9.63 5.90
CA ALA A 17 -24.58 10.26 6.52
C ALA A 17 -25.90 9.60 6.08
N GLY A 18 -25.99 9.12 4.83
CA GLY A 18 -27.20 8.46 4.33
C GLY A 18 -27.27 6.96 4.61
N VAL A 19 -26.12 6.27 4.57
CA VAL A 19 -26.05 4.80 4.70
C VAL A 19 -26.00 4.36 6.17
N ALA A 20 -25.41 5.16 7.07
CA ALA A 20 -25.36 4.86 8.50
C ALA A 20 -26.75 4.88 9.15
N ALA A 21 -27.71 5.65 8.62
CA ALA A 21 -29.08 5.66 9.12
C ALA A 21 -29.81 4.32 8.87
N LEU A 22 -29.60 3.71 7.70
CA LEU A 22 -30.18 2.41 7.34
C LEU A 22 -29.51 1.26 8.11
N ILE A 23 -28.17 1.30 8.25
CA ILE A 23 -27.40 0.28 8.98
C ILE A 23 -27.68 0.37 10.49
N SER A 24 -27.87 1.56 11.06
CA SER A 24 -28.24 1.75 12.47
C SER A 24 -29.63 1.20 12.81
N LEU A 25 -30.57 1.26 11.88
CA LEU A 25 -31.90 0.65 12.02
C LEU A 25 -31.83 -0.89 12.02
N LEU A 26 -31.01 -1.46 11.13
CA LEU A 26 -30.75 -2.91 11.08
C LEU A 26 -29.95 -3.41 12.29
N ALA A 27 -28.94 -2.67 12.74
CA ALA A 27 -28.11 -3.02 13.90
C ALA A 27 -28.90 -2.97 15.22
N ARG A 28 -29.81 -1.99 15.40
CA ARG A 28 -30.72 -1.95 16.56
C ARG A 28 -31.68 -3.13 16.58
N TYR A 29 -32.15 -3.58 15.41
CA TYR A 29 -33.02 -4.75 15.29
C TYR A 29 -32.27 -6.04 15.64
N LEU A 30 -30.97 -6.15 15.30
CA LEU A 30 -30.15 -7.34 15.55
C LEU A 30 -29.48 -7.36 16.95
N SER A 31 -29.31 -6.21 17.62
CA SER A 31 -28.62 -6.10 18.93
C SER A 31 -29.45 -6.50 20.15
N GLN A 32 -30.63 -7.12 19.97
CA GLN A 32 -31.41 -7.68 21.10
C GLN A 32 -30.74 -8.91 21.75
N SER A 33 -29.55 -9.32 21.30
CA SER A 33 -28.75 -10.40 21.89
C SER A 33 -27.74 -9.86 22.90
N ARG A 34 -27.85 -10.32 24.15
CA ARG A 34 -27.12 -10.01 25.39
C ARG A 34 -25.60 -9.75 25.26
N PRO A 35 -25.00 -8.95 26.18
CA PRO A 35 -23.56 -8.69 26.18
C PRO A 35 -22.77 -9.92 26.66
N HIS A 36 -21.93 -10.47 25.78
CA HIS A 36 -20.95 -11.48 26.17
C HIS A 36 -19.74 -10.82 26.85
N LYS A 37 -19.61 -11.03 28.17
CA LYS A 37 -18.35 -10.75 28.89
C LYS A 37 -17.33 -11.85 28.53
N HIS A 38 -16.42 -11.57 27.61
CA HIS A 38 -15.28 -12.45 27.36
C HIS A 38 -14.16 -12.21 28.39
N PRO A 39 -13.53 -13.28 28.91
CA PRO A 39 -12.41 -13.13 29.84
C PRO A 39 -11.18 -12.57 29.13
N VAL A 40 -10.50 -11.64 29.82
CA VAL A 40 -9.25 -11.01 29.38
C VAL A 40 -8.15 -12.08 29.26
N PRO A 41 -7.45 -12.22 28.11
CA PRO A 41 -6.41 -13.23 27.93
C PRO A 41 -5.23 -13.08 28.91
N ALA A 42 -4.64 -14.22 29.30
CA ALA A 42 -3.63 -14.33 30.35
C ALA A 42 -2.28 -13.62 30.10
N PHE A 43 -2.04 -13.05 28.91
CA PHE A 43 -0.80 -12.32 28.61
C PHE A 43 -0.83 -10.84 29.04
N LEU A 44 -1.97 -10.34 29.52
CA LEU A 44 -2.07 -9.06 30.24
C LEU A 44 -1.62 -9.18 31.71
N LYS A 45 -0.81 -10.19 32.06
CA LYS A 45 -0.36 -10.46 33.43
C LYS A 45 0.92 -9.72 33.85
N ASP A 46 1.56 -8.96 32.95
CA ASP A 46 2.59 -8.00 33.37
C ASP A 46 2.20 -6.57 33.00
N THR A 47 1.35 -6.00 33.85
CA THR A 47 0.89 -4.61 33.79
C THR A 47 1.77 -3.67 34.61
N THR A 48 2.96 -4.10 35.03
CA THR A 48 3.79 -3.33 35.97
C THR A 48 4.75 -2.34 35.32
N SER A 49 4.89 -2.34 33.99
CA SER A 49 5.80 -1.45 33.26
C SER A 49 5.06 -0.66 32.17
N THR A 50 5.15 0.66 32.21
CA THR A 50 4.68 1.54 31.13
C THR A 50 5.61 1.42 29.92
N ALA A 51 5.09 0.95 28.79
CA ALA A 51 5.81 1.05 27.52
C ALA A 51 6.02 2.54 27.16
N ARG A 52 7.24 2.89 26.75
CA ARG A 52 7.58 4.25 26.31
C ARG A 52 7.58 4.31 24.79
N ALA A 53 7.24 5.48 24.25
CA ALA A 53 7.44 5.77 22.83
C ALA A 53 8.92 5.66 22.43
N LEU A 54 9.18 5.58 21.13
CA LEU A 54 10.54 5.58 20.61
C LEU A 54 11.27 6.88 20.99
N PRO A 55 12.61 6.89 21.02
CA PRO A 55 13.38 8.11 21.23
C PRO A 55 12.96 9.20 20.25
N ALA A 56 12.79 10.44 20.72
CA ALA A 56 12.34 11.57 19.89
C ALA A 56 13.22 11.78 18.63
N SER A 57 14.52 11.47 18.72
CA SER A 57 15.46 11.52 17.60
C SER A 57 15.07 10.61 16.44
N TRP A 58 14.43 9.47 16.68
CA TRP A 58 14.02 8.53 15.64
C TRP A 58 12.88 9.07 14.77
N TYR A 59 12.10 10.03 15.28
CA TYR A 59 11.06 10.70 14.50
C TYR A 59 11.60 11.88 13.69
N ARG A 60 12.79 12.40 14.00
CA ARG A 60 13.30 13.66 13.45
C ARG A 60 14.62 13.55 12.68
N SER A 61 15.43 12.53 12.93
CA SER A 61 16.73 12.35 12.29
C SER A 61 16.59 11.90 10.84
N GLN A 62 17.30 12.59 9.95
CA GLN A 62 17.37 12.23 8.53
C GLN A 62 18.09 10.89 8.34
N GLU A 63 19.13 10.62 9.14
CA GLU A 63 19.92 9.40 9.09
C GLU A 63 19.07 8.17 9.43
N ILE A 64 18.21 8.29 10.45
CA ILE A 64 17.24 7.25 10.80
C ILE A 64 16.24 7.06 9.66
N TYR A 65 15.71 8.13 9.08
CA TYR A 65 14.81 8.00 7.94
C TYR A 65 15.49 7.30 6.76
N GLU A 66 16.73 7.66 6.40
CA GLU A 66 17.48 7.01 5.33
C GLU A 66 17.76 5.51 5.61
N LEU A 67 17.98 5.15 6.89
CA LEU A 67 18.08 3.75 7.30
C LEU A 67 16.73 3.03 7.11
N GLU A 68 15.63 3.61 7.59
CA GLU A 68 14.27 3.06 7.46
C GLU A 68 13.86 2.89 5.99
N ARG A 69 14.19 3.85 5.12
CA ARG A 69 14.02 3.76 3.67
C ARG A 69 14.62 2.49 3.11
N ARG A 70 15.87 2.19 3.46
CA ARG A 70 16.60 1.02 2.93
C ARG A 70 16.23 -0.29 3.61
N ALA A 71 15.94 -0.26 4.90
CA ALA A 71 15.72 -1.45 5.71
C ALA A 71 14.26 -1.91 5.73
N ILE A 72 13.31 -0.98 5.59
CA ILE A 72 11.87 -1.24 5.67
C ILE A 72 11.24 -1.03 4.29
N PHE A 73 11.21 0.21 3.81
CA PHE A 73 10.43 0.55 2.60
C PHE A 73 10.95 -0.10 1.32
N ALA A 74 12.26 -0.37 1.26
CA ALA A 74 12.87 -1.06 0.13
C ALA A 74 12.79 -2.59 0.21
N LYS A 75 12.38 -3.17 1.35
CA LYS A 75 12.55 -4.61 1.64
C LYS A 75 11.26 -5.33 2.02
N LYS A 76 10.28 -4.61 2.53
CA LYS A 76 9.00 -5.17 2.99
C LYS A 76 7.93 -5.05 1.94
N TRP A 77 6.92 -5.92 2.03
CA TRP A 77 5.73 -5.84 1.19
C TRP A 77 4.84 -4.68 1.65
N ILE A 78 4.45 -3.82 0.70
CA ILE A 78 3.66 -2.61 0.96
C ILE A 78 2.38 -2.67 0.14
N LEU A 79 1.24 -2.68 0.82
CA LEU A 79 -0.07 -2.54 0.19
C LEU A 79 -0.09 -1.23 -0.62
N THR A 80 -0.35 -1.28 -1.91
CA THR A 80 -0.17 -0.11 -2.79
C THR A 80 -1.47 0.36 -3.44
N THR A 81 -2.28 -0.59 -3.92
CA THR A 81 -3.51 -0.29 -4.69
C THR A 81 -4.36 -1.55 -4.81
N HIS A 82 -5.44 -1.49 -5.59
CA HIS A 82 -6.27 -2.63 -5.96
C HIS A 82 -6.24 -2.90 -7.47
N LYS A 83 -6.42 -4.17 -7.89
CA LYS A 83 -6.43 -4.59 -9.30
C LYS A 83 -7.50 -3.89 -10.15
N LEU A 84 -8.62 -3.51 -9.53
CA LEU A 84 -9.73 -2.80 -10.19
C LEU A 84 -9.31 -1.44 -10.78
N ARG A 85 -8.21 -0.86 -10.31
CA ARG A 85 -7.66 0.39 -10.87
C ARG A 85 -7.07 0.19 -12.28
N PHE A 86 -6.87 -1.06 -12.72
CA PHE A 86 -6.29 -1.43 -14.01
C PHE A 86 -7.33 -2.13 -14.89
N THR A 87 -8.21 -1.34 -15.49
CA THR A 87 -9.34 -1.83 -16.28
C THR A 87 -8.88 -2.51 -17.58
N GLU A 88 -8.03 -1.85 -18.36
CA GLU A 88 -7.64 -2.30 -19.70
C GLU A 88 -6.14 -2.66 -19.80
N PRO A 89 -5.74 -3.56 -20.72
CA PRO A 89 -4.33 -3.73 -21.07
C PRO A 89 -3.65 -2.42 -21.47
N GLY A 90 -2.43 -2.23 -20.98
CA GLY A 90 -1.66 -1.01 -21.13
C GLY A 90 -1.98 0.07 -20.11
N SER A 91 -3.04 -0.09 -19.29
CA SER A 91 -3.31 0.83 -18.18
C SER A 91 -2.17 0.78 -17.18
N TRP A 92 -1.69 1.94 -16.77
CA TRP A 92 -0.61 2.07 -15.80
C TRP A 92 -0.89 3.19 -14.82
N VAL A 93 -0.28 3.07 -13.64
CA VAL A 93 -0.34 4.06 -12.56
C VAL A 93 1.06 4.22 -11.96
N LYS A 94 1.49 5.47 -11.80
CA LYS A 94 2.76 5.86 -11.17
C LYS A 94 2.56 6.00 -9.65
N PHE A 95 3.56 5.58 -8.90
CA PHE A 95 3.59 5.62 -7.44
C PHE A 95 4.95 6.10 -6.96
N GLU A 96 4.93 6.70 -5.77
CA GLU A 96 6.13 7.00 -5.01
C GLU A 96 5.99 6.38 -3.62
N GLN A 97 7.02 5.70 -3.12
CA GLN A 97 7.06 5.25 -1.73
C GLN A 97 8.41 5.61 -1.14
N ALA A 98 8.42 6.46 -0.11
CA ALA A 98 9.65 6.89 0.56
C ALA A 98 10.74 7.33 -0.44
N GLY A 99 10.37 8.15 -1.44
CA GLY A 99 11.25 8.64 -2.51
C GLY A 99 11.61 7.62 -3.61
N PHE A 100 11.16 6.36 -3.53
CA PHE A 100 11.30 5.40 -4.62
C PHE A 100 10.15 5.57 -5.62
N GLN A 101 10.49 5.97 -6.84
CA GLN A 101 9.53 6.15 -7.94
C GLN A 101 9.38 4.83 -8.72
N PHE A 102 8.15 4.36 -8.86
CA PHE A 102 7.82 3.17 -9.63
C PHE A 102 6.46 3.32 -10.32
N PHE A 103 6.12 2.40 -11.21
CA PHE A 103 4.80 2.32 -11.78
C PHE A 103 4.38 0.87 -11.92
N LEU A 104 3.07 0.64 -11.90
CA LEU A 104 2.46 -0.64 -12.19
C LEU A 104 1.76 -0.54 -13.54
N VAL A 105 1.77 -1.62 -14.33
CA VAL A 105 1.15 -1.68 -15.65
C VAL A 105 0.50 -3.03 -15.90
N LYS A 106 -0.72 -3.04 -16.44
CA LYS A 106 -1.40 -4.26 -16.88
C LYS A 106 -0.94 -4.65 -18.28
N ASN A 107 -0.38 -5.83 -18.46
CA ASN A 107 0.04 -6.32 -19.76
C ASN A 107 -1.16 -6.86 -20.59
N LYS A 108 -0.87 -7.30 -21.82
CA LYS A 108 -1.89 -7.85 -22.74
C LYS A 108 -2.49 -9.17 -22.26
N GLN A 109 -1.78 -9.90 -21.40
CA GLN A 109 -2.20 -11.14 -20.77
C GLN A 109 -3.03 -10.90 -19.49
N GLY A 110 -3.25 -9.63 -19.12
CA GLY A 110 -4.00 -9.25 -17.92
C GLY A 110 -3.20 -9.26 -16.62
N GLN A 111 -1.92 -9.62 -16.66
CA GLN A 111 -1.02 -9.60 -15.50
C GLN A 111 -0.56 -8.17 -15.20
N ILE A 112 -0.37 -7.85 -13.92
CA ILE A 112 0.15 -6.53 -13.50
C ILE A 112 1.63 -6.67 -13.17
N ASN A 113 2.45 -5.91 -13.89
CA ASN A 113 3.89 -5.84 -13.69
C ASN A 113 4.27 -4.52 -13.03
N GLY A 114 5.30 -4.53 -12.19
CA GLY A 114 5.87 -3.33 -11.59
C GLY A 114 7.27 -3.04 -12.10
N PHE A 115 7.60 -1.76 -12.27
CA PHE A 115 8.95 -1.33 -12.65
C PHE A 115 9.32 -0.01 -11.97
N HIS A 116 10.60 0.17 -11.65
CA HIS A 116 11.10 1.48 -11.27
C HIS A 116 10.92 2.46 -12.43
N ASN A 117 10.51 3.70 -12.12
CA ASN A 117 10.21 4.72 -13.12
C ASN A 117 11.49 5.41 -13.62
N ILE A 118 12.42 4.61 -14.16
CA ILE A 118 13.75 5.06 -14.57
C ILE A 118 14.16 4.37 -15.87
N CYS A 119 14.43 5.16 -16.92
CA CYS A 119 14.94 4.64 -18.17
C CYS A 119 16.36 4.08 -17.98
N ARG A 120 16.62 2.89 -18.52
CA ARG A 120 17.93 2.23 -18.45
C ARG A 120 19.03 2.90 -19.26
N HIS A 121 18.70 3.85 -20.11
CA HIS A 121 19.69 4.62 -20.88
C HIS A 121 20.37 5.69 -20.01
N ARG A 122 19.64 6.76 -19.65
CA ARG A 122 20.16 7.92 -18.89
C ARG A 122 19.16 8.42 -17.85
N ALA A 123 18.49 7.49 -17.19
CA ALA A 123 17.66 7.72 -16.00
C ALA A 123 16.46 8.67 -16.14
N PHE A 124 16.06 9.05 -17.35
CA PHE A 124 14.83 9.83 -17.55
C PHE A 124 13.59 9.00 -17.16
N PRO A 125 12.57 9.59 -16.48
CA PRO A 125 11.37 8.86 -16.10
C PRO A 125 10.62 8.35 -17.32
N ILE A 126 10.11 7.11 -17.24
CA ILE A 126 9.29 6.53 -18.32
C ILE A 126 7.89 7.14 -18.31
N MET A 127 7.33 7.30 -17.11
CA MET A 127 6.02 7.89 -16.85
C MET A 127 6.17 9.29 -16.27
N THR A 128 5.66 10.30 -16.98
CA THR A 128 5.61 11.69 -16.50
C THR A 128 4.29 11.99 -15.82
N GLU A 129 3.18 11.50 -16.38
CA GLU A 129 1.84 11.62 -15.77
C GLU A 129 1.67 10.64 -14.59
N ASP A 130 0.61 10.83 -13.81
CA ASP A 130 0.33 9.98 -12.64
C ASP A 130 -0.36 8.65 -13.00
N LYS A 131 -1.09 8.64 -14.10
CA LYS A 131 -1.73 7.46 -14.67
C LYS A 131 -1.93 7.63 -16.17
N GLY A 132 -2.11 6.53 -16.87
CA GLY A 132 -2.40 6.56 -18.29
C GLY A 132 -2.60 5.18 -18.88
N LYS A 133 -2.64 5.14 -20.21
CA LYS A 133 -2.69 3.91 -21.00
C LYS A 133 -1.64 3.98 -22.09
N SER A 134 -0.90 2.89 -22.29
CA SER A 134 0.13 2.83 -23.34
C SER A 134 0.25 1.42 -23.88
N SER A 135 0.42 1.28 -25.20
CA SER A 135 0.73 0.00 -25.85
C SER A 135 2.22 -0.35 -25.81
N ILE A 136 3.06 0.67 -25.59
CA ILE A 136 4.51 0.59 -25.45
C ILE A 136 4.96 1.62 -24.40
N LEU A 137 5.92 1.27 -23.56
CA LEU A 137 6.48 2.18 -22.55
C LEU A 137 7.65 2.94 -23.19
N SER A 138 7.43 4.18 -23.60
CA SER A 138 8.41 4.94 -24.39
C SER A 138 9.05 6.07 -23.59
N CYS A 139 10.38 6.03 -23.47
CA CYS A 139 11.16 7.11 -22.85
C CYS A 139 11.16 8.34 -23.76
N LYS A 140 10.68 9.47 -23.23
CA LYS A 140 10.58 10.74 -23.96
C LYS A 140 11.92 11.45 -24.18
N TYR A 141 13.01 10.95 -23.61
CA TYR A 141 14.32 11.59 -23.77
C TYR A 141 14.99 11.21 -25.10
N HIS A 142 15.20 9.91 -25.33
CA HIS A 142 15.96 9.41 -26.50
C HIS A 142 15.23 8.29 -27.27
N GLY A 143 13.94 8.07 -26.97
CA GLY A 143 13.11 7.12 -27.72
C GLY A 143 13.39 5.63 -27.46
N TRP A 144 14.12 5.29 -26.38
CA TRP A 144 14.16 3.90 -25.91
C TRP A 144 12.76 3.46 -25.51
N SER A 145 12.32 2.31 -26.01
CA SER A 145 10.98 1.80 -25.78
C SER A 145 10.99 0.38 -25.27
N TYR A 146 10.09 0.09 -24.33
CA TYR A 146 9.99 -1.17 -23.62
C TYR A 146 8.59 -1.75 -23.79
N GLY A 147 8.50 -3.08 -23.88
CA GLY A 147 7.23 -3.79 -23.79
C GLY A 147 6.57 -3.61 -22.42
N LEU A 148 5.28 -3.97 -22.31
CA LEU A 148 4.55 -3.94 -21.03
C LEU A 148 5.05 -4.97 -20.00
N ASN A 149 5.97 -5.84 -20.40
CA ASN A 149 6.74 -6.77 -19.57
C ASN A 149 8.12 -6.20 -19.19
N GLY A 150 8.42 -4.94 -19.51
CA GLY A 150 9.67 -4.26 -19.19
C GLY A 150 10.86 -4.59 -20.10
N GLN A 151 10.72 -5.53 -21.04
CA GLN A 151 11.80 -5.87 -21.96
C GLN A 151 12.05 -4.72 -22.95
N LEU A 152 13.32 -4.41 -23.21
CA LEU A 152 13.70 -3.39 -24.19
C LEU A 152 13.32 -3.85 -25.61
N ALA A 153 12.42 -3.10 -26.25
CA ALA A 153 11.96 -3.38 -27.61
C ALA A 153 12.84 -2.65 -28.64
N LYS A 154 13.10 -1.36 -28.43
CA LYS A 154 13.87 -0.51 -29.36
C LYS A 154 14.82 0.40 -28.60
N ALA A 155 16.05 0.50 -29.06
CA ALA A 155 17.03 1.50 -28.64
C ALA A 155 17.59 2.19 -29.91
N PRO A 156 16.99 3.32 -30.34
CA PRO A 156 17.44 4.04 -31.53
C PRO A 156 18.95 4.32 -31.50
N GLY A 157 19.66 3.96 -32.57
CA GLY A 157 21.11 4.10 -32.69
C GLY A 157 21.94 3.02 -31.98
N TYR A 158 21.33 2.16 -31.16
CA TYR A 158 22.00 1.06 -30.45
C TYR A 158 21.68 -0.32 -31.04
N ASP A 159 20.51 -0.48 -31.66
CA ASP A 159 20.01 -1.76 -32.15
C ASP A 159 21.01 -2.48 -33.09
N ASP A 160 21.77 -1.74 -33.90
CA ASP A 160 22.74 -2.27 -34.85
C ASP A 160 24.20 -2.21 -34.35
N MET A 161 24.43 -1.78 -33.10
CA MET A 161 25.78 -1.67 -32.56
C MET A 161 26.33 -3.04 -32.14
N LYS A 162 27.53 -3.36 -32.60
CA LYS A 162 28.24 -4.58 -32.22
C LYS A 162 28.41 -4.66 -30.71
N GLY A 163 27.91 -5.73 -30.10
CA GLY A 163 28.03 -5.99 -28.65
C GLY A 163 26.91 -5.38 -27.80
N PHE A 164 25.96 -4.66 -28.39
CA PHE A 164 24.77 -4.23 -27.66
C PHE A 164 23.79 -5.40 -27.47
N ASP A 165 23.45 -5.69 -26.21
CA ASP A 165 22.53 -6.75 -25.83
C ASP A 165 21.26 -6.16 -25.22
N LYS A 166 20.17 -6.18 -25.98
CA LYS A 166 18.86 -5.69 -25.53
C LYS A 166 18.36 -6.39 -24.26
N THR A 167 18.70 -7.67 -24.11
CA THR A 167 18.19 -8.49 -22.99
C THR A 167 18.73 -8.03 -21.64
N LYS A 168 19.89 -7.37 -21.62
CA LYS A 168 20.52 -6.80 -20.41
C LYS A 168 19.99 -5.41 -20.02
N ASN A 169 19.13 -4.83 -20.85
CA ASN A 169 18.72 -3.43 -20.78
C ASN A 169 17.20 -3.24 -20.58
N GLY A 170 16.48 -4.27 -20.11
CA GLY A 170 15.08 -4.13 -19.68
C GLY A 170 14.90 -3.27 -18.42
N LEU A 171 13.70 -2.75 -18.20
CA LEU A 171 13.38 -1.97 -17.00
C LEU A 171 13.69 -2.75 -15.72
N LEU A 172 14.06 -2.02 -14.65
CA LEU A 172 14.31 -2.62 -13.35
C LEU A 172 12.96 -3.04 -12.74
N PRO A 173 12.71 -4.33 -12.48
CA PRO A 173 11.44 -4.81 -11.99
C PRO A 173 11.21 -4.38 -10.54
N VAL A 174 9.93 -4.20 -10.19
CA VAL A 174 9.43 -4.15 -8.82
C VAL A 174 8.61 -5.42 -8.60
N HIS A 175 8.81 -6.08 -7.47
CA HIS A 175 8.07 -7.30 -7.15
C HIS A 175 6.61 -6.97 -6.86
N VAL A 176 5.70 -7.78 -7.40
CA VAL A 176 4.25 -7.58 -7.28
C VAL A 176 3.62 -8.85 -6.77
N HIS A 177 2.80 -8.74 -5.73
CA HIS A 177 1.92 -9.79 -5.24
C HIS A 177 0.48 -9.27 -5.30
N ILE A 178 -0.43 -10.06 -5.87
CA ILE A 178 -1.87 -9.76 -5.85
C ILE A 178 -2.52 -10.81 -4.96
N ASP A 179 -3.13 -10.37 -3.87
CA ASP A 179 -3.78 -11.27 -2.92
C ASP A 179 -5.14 -11.78 -3.45
N ALA A 180 -5.75 -12.72 -2.73
CA ALA A 180 -7.03 -13.34 -3.13
C ALA A 180 -8.19 -12.32 -3.19
N LYS A 181 -8.05 -11.17 -2.55
CA LYS A 181 -9.04 -10.09 -2.56
C LYS A 181 -8.76 -9.07 -3.66
N GLY A 182 -7.64 -9.16 -4.37
CA GLY A 182 -7.28 -8.31 -5.49
C GLY A 182 -6.46 -7.08 -5.09
N PHE A 183 -6.03 -6.97 -3.85
CA PHE A 183 -5.10 -5.92 -3.44
C PHE A 183 -3.70 -6.24 -3.96
N ILE A 184 -3.03 -5.18 -4.41
CA ILE A 184 -1.69 -5.25 -4.97
C ILE A 184 -0.69 -4.76 -3.94
N TRP A 185 0.22 -5.65 -3.60
CA TRP A 185 1.34 -5.44 -2.71
C TRP A 185 2.62 -5.34 -3.55
N VAL A 186 3.49 -4.40 -3.21
CA VAL A 186 4.77 -4.23 -3.89
C VAL A 186 5.92 -4.44 -2.93
N ASN A 187 7.02 -4.97 -3.45
CA ASN A 187 8.29 -5.04 -2.74
C ASN A 187 9.39 -4.52 -3.65
N LEU A 188 10.15 -3.55 -3.16
CA LEU A 188 11.17 -2.82 -3.91
C LEU A 188 12.57 -3.44 -3.79
N ASP A 189 12.66 -4.66 -3.23
CA ASP A 189 13.96 -5.33 -3.09
C ASP A 189 14.58 -5.57 -4.46
N SER A 190 15.82 -5.10 -4.64
CA SER A 190 16.61 -5.31 -5.85
C SER A 190 17.05 -6.77 -6.06
N SER A 191 16.89 -7.64 -5.06
CA SER A 191 17.17 -9.07 -5.20
C SER A 191 16.23 -9.72 -6.22
N LYS A 192 16.66 -10.86 -6.77
CA LYS A 192 15.82 -11.64 -7.70
C LYS A 192 14.53 -12.16 -7.05
N THR A 193 14.60 -12.48 -5.76
CA THR A 193 13.50 -13.01 -4.97
C THR A 193 13.40 -12.19 -3.69
N PRO A 194 12.26 -11.50 -3.45
CA PRO A 194 12.04 -10.77 -2.21
C PRO A 194 11.76 -11.74 -1.06
N GLU A 195 11.59 -11.22 0.15
CA GLU A 195 10.99 -11.98 1.25
C GLU A 195 9.62 -12.56 0.81
N ASP A 196 9.30 -13.78 1.26
CA ASP A 196 8.01 -14.38 0.91
C ASP A 196 6.87 -13.58 1.55
N PHE A 197 5.85 -13.25 0.74
CA PHE A 197 4.68 -12.48 1.20
C PHE A 197 4.01 -13.10 2.43
N SER A 198 3.94 -14.43 2.49
CA SER A 198 3.33 -15.17 3.59
C SER A 198 4.16 -15.14 4.88
N THR A 199 5.38 -14.61 4.88
CA THR A 199 6.18 -14.45 6.11
C THR A 199 5.50 -13.48 7.08
N GLU A 200 4.91 -12.40 6.55
CA GLU A 200 4.22 -11.38 7.35
C GLU A 200 2.70 -11.40 7.13
N PHE A 201 2.25 -11.65 5.90
CA PHE A 201 0.86 -11.42 5.52
C PHE A 201 0.09 -12.73 5.26
N LYS A 202 0.49 -13.82 5.92
CA LYS A 202 -0.21 -15.10 5.81
C LYS A 202 -1.69 -14.93 6.16
N ASN A 203 -2.56 -15.36 5.25
CA ASN A 203 -4.01 -15.35 5.40
C ASN A 203 -4.63 -13.96 5.65
N ILE A 204 -3.90 -12.86 5.41
CA ILE A 204 -4.43 -11.50 5.62
C ILE A 204 -5.71 -11.27 4.81
N ASP A 205 -5.80 -11.88 3.64
CA ASP A 205 -6.87 -11.82 2.66
C ASP A 205 -7.96 -12.89 2.89
N GLN A 206 -7.75 -13.80 3.85
CA GLN A 206 -8.64 -14.93 4.18
C GLN A 206 -9.32 -14.79 5.56
N MET A 207 -9.10 -13.68 6.26
CA MET A 207 -9.73 -13.43 7.55
C MET A 207 -11.27 -13.37 7.41
N ALA A 208 -12.01 -13.90 8.39
CA ALA A 208 -13.48 -13.95 8.37
C ALA A 208 -14.14 -12.57 8.13
N ARG A 209 -13.52 -11.48 8.63
CA ARG A 209 -13.95 -10.09 8.36
C ARG A 209 -13.99 -9.71 6.88
N HIS A 210 -13.32 -10.46 6.02
CA HIS A 210 -13.28 -10.24 4.57
C HIS A 210 -14.30 -11.08 3.79
N GLU A 211 -15.06 -11.97 4.44
CA GLU A 211 -16.04 -12.85 3.78
C GLU A 211 -17.20 -12.08 3.16
N GLY A 212 -17.65 -10.98 3.79
CA GLY A 212 -18.73 -10.14 3.27
C GLY A 212 -18.36 -9.27 2.07
N PHE A 213 -17.10 -9.29 1.62
CA PHE A 213 -16.61 -8.44 0.53
C PHE A 213 -16.29 -9.29 -0.71
N ASN A 214 -17.16 -9.20 -1.72
CA ASN A 214 -16.91 -9.69 -3.07
C ASN A 214 -16.44 -8.54 -3.97
N PHE A 215 -15.13 -8.39 -4.15
CA PHE A 215 -14.57 -7.27 -4.93
C PHE A 215 -14.90 -7.30 -6.43
N GLU A 216 -15.44 -8.40 -6.96
CA GLU A 216 -15.92 -8.43 -8.35
C GLU A 216 -17.18 -7.58 -8.55
N ASP A 217 -17.93 -7.29 -7.48
CA ASP A 217 -19.12 -6.41 -7.52
C ASP A 217 -18.76 -4.92 -7.45
N TYR A 218 -17.47 -4.59 -7.33
CA TYR A 218 -16.98 -3.24 -7.13
C TYR A 218 -16.29 -2.73 -8.39
N HIS A 219 -16.40 -1.43 -8.64
CA HIS A 219 -15.54 -0.73 -9.56
C HIS A 219 -14.64 0.23 -8.80
N PHE A 220 -13.45 0.47 -9.32
CA PHE A 220 -12.60 1.52 -8.80
C PHE A 220 -13.22 2.88 -9.17
N ASP A 221 -13.49 3.71 -8.17
CA ASP A 221 -14.05 5.05 -8.36
C ASP A 221 -12.94 6.11 -8.34
N HIS A 222 -12.36 6.37 -7.16
CA HIS A 222 -11.29 7.37 -6.99
C HIS A 222 -10.24 6.97 -5.95
N THR A 223 -9.15 7.73 -5.92
CA THR A 223 -8.20 7.77 -4.82
C THR A 223 -8.21 9.16 -4.21
N TRP A 224 -8.04 9.24 -2.89
CA TRP A 224 -7.80 10.48 -2.17
C TRP A 224 -6.54 10.33 -1.33
N GLY A 225 -5.82 11.42 -1.12
CA GLY A 225 -4.79 11.45 -0.11
C GLY A 225 -4.36 12.85 0.28
N MET A 226 -3.56 12.89 1.33
CA MET A 226 -3.14 14.12 2.00
C MET A 226 -1.65 14.01 2.36
N SER A 227 -0.94 15.11 2.24
CA SER A 227 0.45 15.24 2.69
C SER A 227 0.48 15.99 4.02
N GLY A 228 1.36 15.58 4.92
CA GLY A 228 1.54 16.25 6.21
C GLY A 228 2.98 16.18 6.70
N ASP A 229 3.37 17.17 7.50
CA ASP A 229 4.73 17.34 8.03
C ASP A 229 4.91 16.55 9.34
N TYR A 230 4.88 15.23 9.23
CA TYR A 230 5.10 14.32 10.36
C TYR A 230 5.88 13.08 9.94
N ASN A 231 6.49 12.40 10.90
CA ASN A 231 7.16 11.13 10.65
C ASN A 231 6.12 10.02 10.41
N TRP A 232 6.37 9.11 9.46
CA TRP A 232 5.46 8.00 9.16
C TRP A 232 5.13 7.13 10.40
N LYS A 233 6.07 7.00 11.34
CA LYS A 233 5.85 6.28 12.60
C LYS A 233 4.81 6.96 13.48
N THR A 234 4.74 8.29 13.49
CA THR A 234 3.72 9.04 14.25
C THR A 234 2.32 8.71 13.76
N LEU A 235 2.14 8.53 12.45
CA LEU A 235 0.88 8.14 11.87
C LEU A 235 0.51 6.69 12.23
N ALA A 236 1.49 5.79 12.20
CA ALA A 236 1.30 4.40 12.63
C ALA A 236 0.95 4.32 14.13
N ASP A 237 1.66 5.07 14.98
CA ASP A 237 1.43 5.16 16.43
C ASP A 237 -0.01 5.64 16.70
N ASN A 238 -0.47 6.69 16.01
CA ASN A 238 -1.83 7.21 16.14
C ASN A 238 -2.92 6.23 15.65
N TYR A 239 -2.66 5.48 14.58
CA TYR A 239 -3.66 4.54 14.04
C TYR A 239 -3.81 3.28 14.90
N ASN A 240 -2.75 2.88 15.60
CA ASN A 240 -2.68 1.66 16.40
C ASN A 240 -3.25 1.79 17.81
N GLU A 241 -3.97 2.87 18.09
CA GLU A 241 -4.69 3.05 19.34
C GLU A 241 -6.00 3.81 19.13
N CYS A 242 -6.86 3.77 20.16
CA CYS A 242 -8.08 4.58 20.22
C CYS A 242 -8.22 5.27 21.59
N TYR A 243 -7.10 5.48 22.26
CA TYR A 243 -6.99 6.26 23.48
C TYR A 243 -7.33 7.73 23.20
N HIS A 244 -6.88 8.29 22.07
CA HIS A 244 -7.22 9.66 21.67
C HIS A 244 -8.67 9.83 21.21
N CYS A 245 -9.37 8.76 20.82
CA CYS A 245 -10.66 8.83 20.14
C CYS A 245 -11.72 9.60 20.92
N LYS A 246 -11.83 9.39 22.23
CA LYS A 246 -12.84 10.08 23.07
C LYS A 246 -12.63 11.59 23.14
N THR A 247 -11.41 12.06 22.92
CA THR A 247 -11.04 13.46 23.05
C THR A 247 -11.00 14.15 21.69
N ALA A 248 -10.37 13.53 20.70
CA ALA A 248 -10.10 14.13 19.40
C ALA A 248 -11.17 13.85 18.34
N HIS A 249 -12.02 12.82 18.53
CA HIS A 249 -13.10 12.47 17.60
C HIS A 249 -14.47 12.47 18.30
N PRO A 250 -15.07 13.64 18.57
CA PRO A 250 -16.34 13.76 19.30
C PRO A 250 -17.47 12.90 18.70
N ASP A 251 -17.48 12.75 17.38
CA ASP A 251 -18.50 11.99 16.66
C ASP A 251 -18.23 10.49 16.56
N ALA A 252 -17.01 10.02 16.91
CA ALA A 252 -16.62 8.62 16.72
C ALA A 252 -17.46 7.66 17.55
N ALA A 253 -17.88 8.06 18.75
CA ALA A 253 -18.76 7.26 19.62
C ALA A 253 -20.16 7.05 19.03
N GLY A 254 -20.60 7.89 18.08
CA GLY A 254 -21.88 7.75 17.39
C GLY A 254 -21.84 6.83 16.17
N ILE A 255 -20.64 6.49 15.66
CA ILE A 255 -20.45 5.81 14.37
C ILE A 255 -19.75 4.44 14.55
N ALA A 256 -18.97 4.27 15.63
CA ALA A 256 -18.25 3.04 15.93
C ALA A 256 -18.38 2.66 17.42
N ASP A 257 -18.44 1.36 17.69
CA ASP A 257 -18.29 0.85 19.05
C ASP A 257 -16.82 0.90 19.47
N LEU A 258 -16.43 1.97 20.15
CA LEU A 258 -15.07 2.18 20.64
C LEU A 258 -14.68 1.17 21.73
N SER A 259 -15.65 0.48 22.36
CA SER A 259 -15.37 -0.55 23.37
C SER A 259 -14.98 -1.89 22.77
N ALA A 260 -15.39 -2.13 21.52
CA ALA A 260 -14.95 -3.27 20.71
C ALA A 260 -13.61 -3.02 20.00
N TYR A 261 -13.09 -1.78 19.99
CA TYR A 261 -11.81 -1.49 19.36
C TYR A 261 -10.67 -2.19 20.12
N ARG A 262 -10.00 -3.12 19.43
CA ARG A 262 -8.80 -3.79 19.90
C ARG A 262 -7.73 -3.82 18.81
N VAL A 263 -6.49 -3.70 19.24
CA VAL A 263 -5.30 -3.88 18.39
C VAL A 263 -4.49 -5.02 18.98
N ASP A 264 -4.32 -6.10 18.22
CA ASP A 264 -3.27 -7.08 18.44
C ASP A 264 -2.18 -6.84 17.40
N THR A 265 -0.94 -6.61 17.85
CA THR A 265 0.21 -6.31 16.99
C THR A 265 1.01 -7.56 16.60
N LYS A 266 0.51 -8.76 16.89
CA LYS A 266 1.17 -10.01 16.49
C LYS A 266 1.05 -10.19 14.98
N GLY A 267 2.19 -10.36 14.30
CA GLY A 267 2.23 -10.79 12.90
C GLY A 267 2.23 -9.67 11.84
N GLY A 268 2.55 -8.42 12.18
CA GLY A 268 2.68 -7.35 11.19
C GLY A 268 1.35 -6.86 10.59
N ASN A 269 0.24 -7.32 11.14
CA ASN A 269 -1.12 -6.88 10.80
C ASN A 269 -1.86 -6.42 12.07
N ILE A 270 -2.98 -5.71 11.89
CA ILE A 270 -3.86 -5.30 12.98
C ILE A 270 -5.06 -6.23 12.98
N GLU A 271 -5.11 -7.14 13.95
CA GLU A 271 -6.30 -7.94 14.20
C GLU A 271 -7.28 -7.14 15.06
N LYS A 272 -8.44 -6.80 14.47
CA LYS A 272 -9.62 -6.35 15.21
C LYS A 272 -10.49 -7.58 15.46
N HIS A 273 -10.76 -7.87 16.72
CA HIS A 273 -11.74 -8.87 17.14
C HIS A 273 -13.11 -8.20 17.36
#